data_AF-A0A965XR50-F1
#
_entry.id   AF-A0A965XR50-F1
#
_cell.length_a   1.000
_cell.length_b   1.000
_cell.length_c   1.000
_cell.angle_alpha   90.00
_cell.angle_beta   90.00
_cell.angle_gamma   90.00
#
_symmetry.space_group_name_H-M   'P 1'
#
loop_
_entity.id
_entity.type
_entity.pdbx_description
1 polymer ?
#
loop_
_entity_poly.entity_id
_entity_poly.type
_entity_poly.pdbx_seq_one_letter_code
_entity_poly.pdbx_strand_id
1 'polypeptide(L)'
;MDPSRLHAEVLTLAGLLGLDPLELAVLGGEDYALVGTVGPSDRATLEQALPDRASIIGQVRTGKKLTLNGRALDHGGFDHFSKR
;
A
#
# COMPACT_ATOMS: atom_id res chain seq x y z
N MET A 1 -3.99 -5.54 -5.81
CA MET A 1 -2.60 -5.99 -5.61
C MET A 1 -2.61 -7.44 -5.19
N ASP A 2 -1.74 -8.23 -5.78
CA ASP A 2 -1.45 -9.59 -5.36
C ASP A 2 -0.54 -9.56 -4.12
N PRO A 3 -0.90 -10.22 -3.00
CA PRO A 3 -0.05 -10.32 -1.81
C PRO A 3 1.37 -10.82 -2.09
N SER A 4 1.59 -11.65 -3.11
CA SER A 4 2.91 -12.20 -3.46
C SER A 4 3.97 -11.13 -3.77
N ARG A 5 3.54 -9.90 -4.04
CA ARG A 5 4.40 -8.74 -4.28
C ARG A 5 4.93 -8.06 -3.02
N LEU A 6 4.47 -8.46 -1.83
CA LEU A 6 4.97 -7.94 -0.56
C LEU A 6 6.31 -8.59 -0.19
N HIS A 7 7.06 -7.94 0.70
CA HIS A 7 8.30 -8.51 1.24
C HIS A 7 8.02 -9.83 1.97
N ALA A 8 8.92 -10.81 1.83
CA ALA A 8 8.72 -12.16 2.38
C ALA A 8 8.51 -12.18 3.90
N GLU A 9 9.12 -11.24 4.62
CA GLU A 9 8.94 -11.11 6.08
C GLU A 9 7.52 -10.67 6.46
N VAL A 10 6.89 -9.80 5.67
CA VAL A 10 5.49 -9.38 5.89
C VAL A 10 4.56 -10.57 5.71
N LEU A 11 4.79 -11.39 4.67
CA LEU A 11 4.02 -12.61 4.43
C LEU A 11 4.20 -13.63 5.55
N THR A 12 5.45 -13.81 6.00
CA THR A 12 5.77 -14.74 7.09
C THR A 12 5.11 -14.30 8.40
N LEU A 13 5.23 -13.02 8.76
CA LEU A 13 4.63 -12.47 9.97
C LEU A 13 3.10 -12.54 9.93
N ALA A 14 2.48 -12.18 8.81
CA ALA A 14 1.03 -12.28 8.64
C ALA A 14 0.55 -13.73 8.82
N GLY A 15 1.29 -14.71 8.27
CA GLY A 15 1.01 -16.13 8.46
C GLY A 15 1.14 -16.57 9.93
N LEU A 16 2.17 -16.12 10.64
CA LEU A 16 2.38 -16.43 12.06
C LEU A 16 1.29 -15.84 12.97
N LEU A 17 0.76 -14.67 12.63
CA LEU A 17 -0.26 -13.96 13.40
C LEU A 17 -1.69 -14.26 12.95
N GLY A 18 -1.89 -14.98 11.84
CA GLY A 18 -3.20 -15.23 11.26
C GLY A 18 -3.88 -13.96 10.72
N LEU A 19 -3.10 -12.99 10.23
CA LEU A 19 -3.57 -11.70 9.70
C LEU A 19 -3.59 -11.71 8.16
N ASP A 20 -4.38 -10.81 7.56
CA ASP A 20 -4.29 -10.52 6.13
C ASP A 20 -3.01 -9.70 5.86
N PRO A 21 -2.08 -10.19 5.03
CA PRO A 21 -0.82 -9.47 4.75
C PRO A 21 -1.05 -8.14 4.02
N LEU A 22 -2.11 -8.01 3.21
CA LEU A 22 -2.44 -6.74 2.56
C LEU A 22 -3.00 -5.73 3.56
N GLU A 23 -3.82 -6.16 4.53
CA GLU A 23 -4.25 -5.27 5.60
C GLU A 23 -3.08 -4.83 6.47
N LEU A 24 -2.17 -5.75 6.81
CA LEU A 24 -0.96 -5.44 7.57
C LEU A 24 -0.09 -4.41 6.85
N ALA A 25 0.12 -4.57 5.53
CA ALA A 25 0.91 -3.62 4.73
C ALA A 25 0.23 -2.26 4.54
N VAL A 26 -1.10 -2.18 4.63
CA VAL A 26 -1.85 -0.93 4.42
C VAL A 26 -2.07 -0.16 5.73
N LEU A 27 -2.31 -0.86 6.82
CA LEU A 27 -2.59 -0.27 8.13
C LEU A 27 -1.35 -0.14 9.00
N GLY A 28 -0.26 -0.82 8.64
CA GLY A 28 1.06 -0.64 9.23
C GLY A 28 1.51 0.82 9.18
N GLY A 29 2.29 1.21 10.19
CA GLY A 29 2.91 2.53 10.27
C GLY A 29 4.42 2.41 10.34
N GLU A 30 5.09 3.57 10.36
CA GLU A 30 6.53 3.66 10.65
C GLU A 30 7.48 3.04 9.61
N ASP A 31 7.00 2.75 8.40
CA ASP A 31 7.87 2.34 7.28
C ASP A 31 8.71 3.50 6.71
N TYR A 32 8.27 4.75 6.92
CA TYR A 32 8.86 5.97 6.35
C TYR A 32 9.06 5.93 4.82
N ALA A 33 8.28 5.09 4.13
CA ALA A 33 8.26 4.98 2.69
C ALA A 33 7.53 6.17 2.04
N LEU A 34 7.84 6.43 0.77
CA LEU A 34 7.17 7.46 -0.02
C LEU A 34 5.94 6.91 -0.71
N VAL A 35 4.86 7.70 -0.75
CA VAL A 35 3.68 7.44 -1.57
C VAL A 35 3.45 8.66 -2.47
N GLY A 36 3.36 8.41 -3.77
CA GLY A 36 3.16 9.45 -4.78
C GLY A 36 2.39 8.94 -5.97
N THR A 37 2.10 9.86 -6.89
CA THR A 37 1.35 9.57 -8.12
C THR A 37 2.19 9.92 -9.34
N VAL A 38 2.08 9.12 -10.40
CA VAL A 38 2.75 9.36 -11.68
C VAL A 38 1.72 9.29 -12.81
N GLY A 39 1.89 10.14 -13.82
CA GLY A 39 1.08 10.07 -15.03
C GLY A 39 1.37 8.78 -15.82
N PRO A 40 0.38 8.20 -16.53
CA PRO A 40 0.60 6.99 -17.32
C PRO A 40 1.73 7.11 -18.36
N SER A 41 1.93 8.31 -18.92
CA SER A 41 3.01 8.60 -19.87
C SER A 41 4.41 8.53 -19.24
N ASP A 42 4.53 8.84 -17.96
CA ASP A 42 5.83 9.02 -17.28
C ASP A 42 6.24 7.76 -16.49
N ARG A 43 5.39 6.72 -16.51
CA ARG A 43 5.62 5.47 -15.79
C ARG A 43 6.93 4.81 -16.18
N ALA A 44 7.22 4.72 -17.48
CA ALA A 44 8.45 4.10 -17.97
C ALA A 44 9.69 4.87 -17.49
N THR A 45 9.62 6.20 -17.47
CA THR A 45 10.69 7.05 -16.94
C THR A 45 10.90 6.85 -15.44
N LEU A 46 9.82 6.72 -14.66
CA LEU A 46 9.90 6.42 -13.23
C LEU A 46 10.57 5.06 -12.98
N GLU A 47 10.13 4.02 -13.69
CA GLU A 47 10.66 2.65 -13.56
C GLU A 47 12.14 2.59 -13.93
N GLN A 48 12.59 3.38 -14.92
CA GLN A 48 14.00 3.50 -15.29
C GLN A 48 14.82 4.29 -14.26
N ALA A 49 14.25 5.35 -13.68
CA ALA A 49 14.95 6.20 -12.71
C ALA A 49 15.09 5.52 -11.33
N LEU A 50 14.14 4.66 -10.95
CA LEU A 50 14.07 3.98 -9.66
C LEU A 50 13.87 2.47 -9.82
N PRO A 51 14.82 1.76 -10.47
CA PRO A 51 14.70 0.33 -10.71
C PRO A 51 14.57 -0.41 -9.38
N ASP A 52 13.55 -1.25 -9.28
CA ASP A 52 13.22 -2.08 -8.11
C ASP A 52 13.02 -1.32 -6.79
N ARG A 53 12.88 0.02 -6.85
CA ARG A 53 12.68 0.89 -5.68
C ARG A 53 11.31 1.55 -5.65
N ALA A 54 10.60 1.54 -6.77
CA ALA A 54 9.23 2.04 -6.88
C ALA A 54 8.30 0.91 -7.34
N SER A 55 7.07 0.91 -6.82
CA SER A 55 6.04 -0.05 -7.23
C SER A 55 4.73 0.67 -7.47
N ILE A 56 4.10 0.37 -8.62
CA ILE A 56 2.70 0.77 -8.85
C ILE A 56 1.79 -0.15 -8.01
N ILE A 57 1.16 0.46 -7.00
CA ILE A 57 0.28 -0.21 -6.03
C ILE A 57 -1.21 0.05 -6.28
N GLY A 58 -1.54 0.97 -7.19
CA GLY A 58 -2.93 1.33 -7.48
C GLY A 58 -3.05 2.40 -8.56
N GLN A 59 -4.21 3.06 -8.58
CA GLN A 59 -4.55 4.11 -9.53
C GLN A 59 -5.44 5.14 -8.85
N VAL A 60 -5.24 6.42 -9.17
CA VAL A 60 -6.12 7.49 -8.72
C VAL A 60 -7.34 7.54 -9.65
N ARG A 61 -8.54 7.62 -9.07
CA ARG A 61 -9.81 7.77 -9.78
C ARG A 61 -10.59 8.92 -9.17
N THR A 62 -11.53 9.47 -9.93
CA THR A 62 -12.50 10.43 -9.40
C THR A 62 -13.29 9.80 -8.25
N GLY A 63 -13.38 10.51 -7.12
CA GLY A 63 -14.08 10.04 -5.92
C GLY A 63 -13.40 10.50 -4.64
N LYS A 64 -13.91 10.01 -3.50
CA LYS A 64 -13.39 10.34 -2.15
C LYS A 64 -13.08 9.09 -1.31
N LYS A 65 -13.02 7.91 -1.94
CA LYS A 65 -12.86 6.64 -1.24
C LYS A 65 -11.50 6.01 -1.56
N LEU A 66 -10.90 5.41 -0.54
CA LEU A 66 -9.77 4.49 -0.70
C LEU A 66 -10.29 3.06 -0.69
N THR A 67 -9.82 2.23 -1.61
CA THR A 67 -10.22 0.82 -1.70
C THR A 67 -9.01 -0.08 -1.84
N LEU A 68 -9.01 -1.20 -1.12
CA LEU A 68 -8.06 -2.30 -1.29
C LEU A 68 -8.75 -3.43 -2.04
N ASN A 69 -8.30 -3.73 -3.25
CA ASN A 69 -8.89 -4.78 -4.11
C ASN A 69 -10.42 -4.66 -4.28
N GLY A 70 -10.92 -3.41 -4.35
CA GLY A 70 -12.35 -3.12 -4.51
C GLY A 70 -13.14 -3.07 -3.20
N ARG A 71 -12.58 -3.55 -2.08
CA ARG A 71 -13.16 -3.39 -0.74
C ARG A 71 -12.82 -2.01 -0.19
N ALA A 72 -13.81 -1.32 0.37
CA ALA A 72 -13.59 -0.05 1.07
C ALA A 72 -12.69 -0.27 2.28
N LEU A 73 -11.75 0.64 2.50
CA LEU A 73 -10.96 0.69 3.73
C LEU A 73 -11.63 1.65 4.70
N ASP A 74 -12.32 1.09 5.68
CA ASP A 74 -13.07 1.85 6.68
C ASP A 74 -12.23 2.11 7.95
N HIS A 75 -11.03 1.55 8.02
CA HIS A 75 -10.07 1.73 9.11
C HIS A 75 -8.93 2.60 8.57
N GLY A 76 -8.50 3.59 9.36
CA GLY A 76 -7.35 4.41 8.98
C GLY A 76 -6.17 4.16 9.90
N GLY A 77 -5.05 4.80 9.56
CA GLY A 77 -3.83 4.73 10.35
C GLY A 77 -3.97 5.31 11.75
N PHE A 78 -2.87 5.20 12.49
CA PHE A 78 -2.76 5.62 13.89
C PHE A 78 -3.33 7.02 14.17
N ASP A 79 -4.11 7.13 15.24
CA ASP A 79 -4.65 8.39 15.75
C ASP A 79 -4.25 8.55 17.23
N HIS A 80 -3.40 9.54 17.50
CA HIS A 80 -2.87 9.84 18.82
C HIS A 80 -3.95 10.16 19.87
N PHE A 81 -5.12 10.62 19.42
CA PHE A 81 -6.12 11.21 20.30
C PHE A 81 -7.43 10.42 20.34
N SER A 82 -7.49 9.25 19.66
CA SER A 82 -8.69 8.41 19.57
C SER A 82 -9.94 9.22 19.18
N LYS A 83 -9.86 10.05 18.14
CA LYS A 83 -10.95 10.94 17.69
C LYS A 83 -11.91 10.29 16.70
N ARG A 84 -11.92 8.96 16.61
CA ARG A 84 -12.85 8.21 15.75
C ARG A 84 -13.91 7.50 16.56
#